data_AF-A0A975J921-F1
#
_entry.id   AF-A0A975J921-F1
#
_cell.length_a   1.000
_cell.length_b   1.000
_cell.length_c   1.000
_cell.angle_alpha   90.00
_cell.angle_beta   90.00
_cell.angle_gamma   90.00
#
_symmetry.space_group_name_H-M   'P 1'
#
loop_
_entity.id
_entity.type
_entity.pdbx_description
1 polymer ?
#
loop_
_entity_poly.entity_id
_entity_poly.type
_entity_poly.pdbx_seq_one_letter_code
_entity_poly.pdbx_strand_id
1 'polypeptide(L)'
;MIKFTLYENAIDSINHGIEHFEIGSKCNSSKDFKQAILLMFQGTELLLKSLLSQVNVIYIFDKNSLFDKCTDPLKPTIEELYKCKSIDINKLCREIYKYYPSDFPKKSLNIVDKMAEMRNKIQHFGIVANITDVTNMLGQLYLDVISVGLNLLGNIIGPGKNEVLQEEIKKVFSFFENAKSQEKVLNILGKDFTRGTCSNCKEYSLFVLYGKSGYPENAYCSSCEFELKNIDIEDFRICPECGANSLLFIKDKYHGVCLWYRCCTHKDGGIPIDMYPCESCDDYIIEGVCSCRYTEDQDD
;
A
#
# COMPACT_ATOMS: atom_id res chain seq x y z
N MET A 1 -13.96 15.80 -25.87
CA MET A 1 -14.81 15.58 -24.68
C MET A 1 -13.89 15.18 -23.55
N ILE A 2 -14.03 15.78 -22.36
CA ILE A 2 -13.20 15.43 -21.19
C ILE A 2 -14.01 14.47 -20.32
N LYS A 3 -13.41 13.35 -19.90
CA LYS A 3 -14.02 12.34 -19.02
C LYS A 3 -13.31 12.39 -17.68
N PHE A 4 -14.07 12.34 -16.59
CA PHE A 4 -13.54 12.24 -15.24
C PHE A 4 -14.07 10.97 -14.59
N THR A 5 -13.19 10.17 -14.01
CA THR A 5 -13.55 8.97 -13.27
C THR A 5 -13.36 9.15 -11.76
N LEU A 6 -14.02 8.31 -10.96
CA LEU A 6 -13.87 8.35 -9.51
C LEU A 6 -12.42 8.08 -9.08
N TYR A 7 -11.72 7.17 -9.76
CA TYR A 7 -10.35 6.82 -9.40
C TYR A 7 -9.33 7.89 -9.80
N GLU A 8 -9.47 8.54 -10.96
CA GLU A 8 -8.63 9.69 -11.35
C GLU A 8 -8.77 10.80 -10.32
N ASN A 9 -10.01 11.18 -9.99
CA ASN A 9 -10.28 12.20 -9.00
C ASN A 9 -9.71 11.85 -7.61
N ALA A 10 -9.72 10.57 -7.23
CA ALA A 10 -9.12 10.11 -5.99
C ALA A 10 -7.60 10.29 -5.99
N ILE A 11 -6.95 9.84 -7.07
CA ILE A 11 -5.49 9.83 -7.20
C ILE A 11 -4.93 11.25 -7.30
N ASP A 12 -5.56 12.12 -8.08
CA ASP A 12 -5.16 13.53 -8.18
C ASP A 12 -5.22 14.20 -6.80
N SER A 13 -6.29 13.95 -6.05
CA SER A 13 -6.47 14.48 -4.70
C SER A 13 -5.43 13.92 -3.72
N ILE A 14 -5.15 12.62 -3.77
CA ILE A 14 -4.11 11.97 -2.95
C ILE A 14 -2.73 12.55 -3.26
N ASN A 15 -2.35 12.64 -4.54
CA ASN A 15 -1.04 13.10 -4.97
C ASN A 15 -0.79 14.55 -4.54
N HIS A 16 -1.72 15.46 -4.80
CA HIS A 16 -1.62 16.84 -4.30
C HIS A 16 -1.61 16.89 -2.76
N GLY A 17 -2.37 16.01 -2.10
CA GLY A 17 -2.35 15.88 -0.64
C GLY A 17 -0.97 15.50 -0.10
N ILE A 18 -0.28 14.56 -0.75
CA ILE A 18 1.08 14.12 -0.38
C ILE A 18 2.11 15.21 -0.66
N GLU A 19 1.99 15.96 -1.76
CA GLU A 19 2.86 17.11 -2.03
C GLU A 19 2.74 18.18 -0.94
N HIS A 20 1.52 18.52 -0.55
CA HIS A 20 1.28 19.42 0.57
C HIS A 20 1.76 18.83 1.90
N PHE A 21 1.64 17.53 2.11
CA PHE A 21 2.15 16.89 3.31
C PHE A 21 3.68 17.02 3.39
N GLU A 22 4.38 16.79 2.28
CA GLU A 22 5.82 16.94 2.17
C GLU A 22 6.28 18.39 2.46
N ILE A 23 5.63 19.37 1.84
CA ILE A 23 5.92 20.79 2.07
C ILE A 23 5.61 21.18 3.52
N GLY A 24 4.47 20.73 4.05
CA GLY A 24 4.04 20.97 5.43
C GLY A 24 5.07 20.48 6.43
N SER A 25 5.56 19.25 6.26
CA SER A 25 6.55 18.65 7.16
C SER A 25 7.95 19.26 7.04
N LYS A 26 8.38 19.69 5.85
CA LYS A 26 9.69 20.35 5.66
C LYS A 26 9.72 21.79 6.15
N CYS A 27 8.66 22.54 5.86
CA CYS A 27 8.61 23.99 6.08
C CYS A 27 7.79 24.39 7.32
N ASN A 28 7.27 23.41 8.07
CA ASN A 28 6.38 23.63 9.22
C ASN A 28 5.14 24.48 8.86
N SER A 29 4.60 24.29 7.66
CA SER A 29 3.57 25.16 7.09
C SER A 29 2.17 24.70 7.47
N SER A 30 1.46 25.52 8.26
CA SER A 30 0.08 25.27 8.67
C SER A 30 -0.90 25.22 7.48
N LYS A 31 -0.65 26.04 6.45
CA LYS A 31 -1.44 26.05 5.21
C LYS A 31 -1.33 24.70 4.51
N ASP A 32 -0.12 24.17 4.40
CA ASP A 32 0.14 22.93 3.68
C ASP A 32 -0.36 21.71 4.46
N PHE A 33 -0.19 21.67 5.79
CA PHE A 33 -0.84 20.62 6.60
C PHE A 33 -2.37 20.64 6.47
N LYS A 34 -2.97 21.83 6.44
CA LYS A 34 -4.42 21.95 6.20
C LYS A 34 -4.81 21.37 4.85
N GLN A 35 -4.08 21.70 3.78
CA GLN A 35 -4.36 21.15 2.45
C GLN A 35 -4.14 19.65 2.38
N ALA A 36 -3.07 19.13 2.98
CA ALA A 36 -2.81 17.70 3.09
C ALA A 36 -3.99 16.96 3.72
N ILE A 37 -4.52 17.45 4.85
CA ILE A 37 -5.68 16.85 5.52
C ILE A 37 -6.92 16.85 4.63
N LEU A 38 -7.25 17.99 4.01
CA LEU A 38 -8.45 18.12 3.18
C LEU A 38 -8.38 17.21 1.95
N LEU A 39 -7.24 17.24 1.25
CA LEU A 39 -7.04 16.52 0.00
C LEU A 39 -6.87 15.01 0.23
N MET A 40 -6.04 14.57 1.17
CA MET A 40 -5.89 13.14 1.45
C MET A 40 -7.17 12.51 1.97
N PHE A 41 -7.97 13.25 2.78
CA PHE A 41 -9.28 12.76 3.22
C PHE A 41 -10.26 12.63 2.04
N GLN A 42 -10.37 13.66 1.21
CA GLN A 42 -11.23 13.64 0.02
C GLN A 42 -10.82 12.49 -0.92
N GLY A 43 -9.53 12.37 -1.22
CA GLY A 43 -8.99 11.31 -2.05
C GLY A 43 -9.24 9.92 -1.46
N THR A 44 -9.14 9.75 -0.15
CA THR A 44 -9.50 8.49 0.54
C THR A 44 -10.98 8.15 0.35
N GLU A 45 -11.88 9.12 0.54
CA GLU A 45 -13.32 8.89 0.35
C GLU A 45 -13.64 8.44 -1.09
N LEU A 46 -13.02 9.10 -2.08
CA LEU A 46 -13.20 8.76 -3.50
C LEU A 46 -12.58 7.40 -3.85
N LEU A 47 -11.41 7.07 -3.29
CA LEU A 47 -10.74 5.77 -3.48
C LEU A 47 -11.60 4.61 -2.96
N LEU A 48 -12.14 4.75 -1.74
CA LEU A 48 -13.02 3.74 -1.14
C LEU A 48 -14.33 3.61 -1.93
N LYS A 49 -14.91 4.72 -2.40
CA LYS A 49 -16.08 4.67 -3.30
C LYS A 49 -15.74 3.96 -4.62
N SER A 50 -14.56 4.20 -5.18
CA SER A 50 -14.08 3.52 -6.38
C SER A 50 -14.02 2.01 -6.17
N LEU A 51 -13.45 1.53 -5.06
CA LEU A 51 -13.42 0.09 -4.72
C LEU A 51 -14.82 -0.51 -4.63
N LEU A 52 -15.74 0.11 -3.88
CA LEU A 52 -17.12 -0.39 -3.78
C LEU A 52 -17.84 -0.41 -5.13
N SER A 53 -17.57 0.57 -5.99
CA SER A 53 -18.18 0.63 -7.33
C SER A 53 -17.78 -0.54 -8.22
N GLN A 54 -16.62 -1.17 -7.98
CA GLN A 54 -16.20 -2.40 -8.66
C GLN A 54 -17.03 -3.61 -8.23
N VAL A 55 -17.55 -3.60 -6.99
CA VAL A 55 -18.49 -4.64 -6.52
C VAL A 55 -19.87 -4.37 -7.08
N ASN A 56 -20.40 -3.17 -6.82
CA ASN A 56 -21.64 -2.67 -7.41
C ASN A 56 -21.75 -1.15 -7.21
N VAL A 57 -22.01 -0.41 -8.29
CA VAL A 57 -22.17 1.05 -8.26
C VAL A 57 -23.25 1.53 -7.28
N ILE A 58 -24.30 0.74 -7.00
CA ILE A 58 -25.36 1.18 -6.06
C ILE A 58 -24.87 1.28 -4.62
N TYR A 59 -23.77 0.60 -4.26
CA TYR A 59 -23.27 0.57 -2.89
C TYR A 59 -22.64 1.88 -2.41
N ILE A 60 -22.34 2.81 -3.32
CA ILE A 60 -21.84 4.14 -2.93
C ILE A 60 -22.97 5.15 -2.67
N PHE A 61 -24.23 4.75 -2.84
CA PHE A 61 -25.40 5.61 -2.68
C PHE A 61 -26.26 5.21 -1.47
N ASP A 62 -26.87 6.21 -0.84
CA ASP A 62 -27.78 5.98 0.26
C ASP A 62 -29.04 5.26 -0.25
N LYS A 63 -29.40 4.15 0.40
CA LYS A 63 -30.53 3.31 -0.04
C LYS A 63 -31.83 4.10 -0.16
N ASN A 64 -32.14 4.96 0.81
CA ASN A 64 -33.37 5.76 0.76
C ASN A 64 -33.35 6.71 -0.43
N SER A 65 -32.18 7.24 -0.77
CA SER A 65 -32.03 8.08 -1.95
C SER A 65 -32.23 7.29 -3.25
N LEU A 66 -31.77 6.04 -3.34
CA LEU A 66 -32.00 5.20 -4.50
C LEU A 66 -33.50 4.90 -4.69
N PHE A 67 -34.19 4.51 -3.61
CA PHE A 67 -35.63 4.24 -3.65
C PHE A 67 -36.48 5.48 -3.96
N ASP A 68 -36.00 6.68 -3.62
CA ASP A 68 -36.69 7.94 -3.90
C ASP A 68 -36.43 8.47 -5.32
N LYS A 69 -35.24 8.24 -5.89
CA LYS A 69 -34.79 8.88 -7.13
C LYS A 69 -34.71 7.96 -8.36
N CYS A 70 -34.73 6.64 -8.18
CA CYS A 70 -34.57 5.67 -9.25
C CYS A 70 -35.86 4.89 -9.49
N THR A 71 -36.17 4.64 -10.76
CA THR A 71 -37.32 3.83 -11.18
C THR A 71 -37.12 2.35 -10.79
N ASP A 72 -35.91 1.82 -11.01
CA ASP A 72 -35.45 0.52 -10.50
C ASP A 72 -34.19 0.73 -9.65
N PRO A 73 -34.30 0.75 -8.31
CA PRO A 73 -33.17 0.96 -7.40
C PRO A 73 -32.04 -0.08 -7.51
N LEU A 74 -32.31 -1.26 -8.09
CA LEU A 74 -31.31 -2.32 -8.29
C LEU A 74 -30.59 -2.19 -9.63
N LYS A 75 -31.16 -1.44 -10.58
CA LYS A 75 -30.60 -1.19 -11.91
C LYS A 75 -30.82 0.27 -12.35
N PRO A 76 -30.31 1.24 -11.59
CA PRO A 76 -30.53 2.65 -11.90
C PRO A 76 -29.76 3.08 -13.15
N THR A 77 -30.29 4.07 -13.87
CA THR A 77 -29.54 4.71 -14.95
C THR A 77 -28.51 5.71 -14.40
N ILE A 78 -27.54 6.09 -15.21
CA ILE A 78 -26.51 7.07 -14.82
C ILE A 78 -27.17 8.42 -14.46
N GLU A 79 -28.19 8.85 -15.21
CA GLU A 79 -28.92 10.10 -14.98
C GLU A 79 -29.71 10.09 -13.66
N GLU A 80 -30.20 8.92 -13.23
CA GLU A 80 -30.85 8.75 -11.93
C GLU A 80 -29.81 8.78 -10.80
N LEU A 81 -28.66 8.12 -11.00
CA LEU A 81 -27.56 8.11 -10.03
C LEU A 81 -27.01 9.52 -9.75
N TYR A 82 -26.96 10.41 -10.74
CA TYR A 82 -26.56 11.81 -10.52
C TYR A 82 -27.45 12.60 -9.56
N LYS A 83 -28.69 12.14 -9.34
CA LYS A 83 -29.64 12.76 -8.40
C LYS A 83 -29.58 12.10 -7.02
N CYS A 84 -28.87 10.99 -6.90
CA CYS A 84 -28.79 10.23 -5.67
C CYS A 84 -27.76 10.82 -4.71
N LYS A 85 -28.10 10.83 -3.43
CA LYS A 85 -27.17 11.16 -2.35
C LYS A 85 -26.18 10.01 -2.15
N SER A 86 -24.89 10.29 -2.24
CA SER A 86 -23.86 9.31 -1.87
C SER A 86 -23.86 9.03 -0.37
N ILE A 87 -23.43 7.83 0.04
CA ILE A 87 -23.24 7.51 1.45
C ILE A 87 -22.17 8.40 2.11
N ASP A 88 -22.32 8.62 3.41
CA ASP A 88 -21.32 9.28 4.25
C ASP A 88 -20.13 8.37 4.57
N ILE A 89 -19.06 8.95 5.11
CA ILE A 89 -17.80 8.23 5.39
C ILE A 89 -17.97 7.06 6.37
N ASN A 90 -18.82 7.20 7.38
CA ASN A 90 -19.03 6.14 8.37
C ASN A 90 -19.75 4.94 7.76
N LYS A 91 -20.77 5.19 6.93
CA LYS A 91 -21.44 4.14 6.15
C LYS A 91 -20.47 3.53 5.13
N LEU A 92 -19.64 4.35 4.49
CA LEU A 92 -18.62 3.91 3.52
C LEU A 92 -17.63 2.93 4.16
N CYS A 93 -17.07 3.26 5.33
CA CYS A 93 -16.17 2.36 6.06
C CYS A 93 -16.83 1.02 6.41
N ARG A 94 -18.12 1.03 6.79
CA ARG A 94 -18.86 -0.22 7.10
C ARG A 94 -19.05 -1.10 5.87
N GLU A 95 -19.40 -0.52 4.72
CA GLU A 95 -19.54 -1.27 3.47
C GLU A 95 -18.18 -1.78 2.99
N ILE A 96 -17.11 -0.98 3.09
CA ILE A 96 -15.75 -1.44 2.77
C ILE A 96 -15.35 -2.64 3.62
N TYR A 97 -15.53 -2.57 4.95
CA TYR A 97 -15.22 -3.68 5.85
C TYR A 97 -15.98 -4.97 5.49
N LYS A 98 -17.21 -4.84 4.98
CA LYS A 98 -18.02 -5.99 4.58
C LYS A 98 -17.45 -6.73 3.38
N TYR A 99 -16.89 -6.03 2.40
CA TYR A 99 -16.38 -6.62 1.16
C TYR A 99 -14.88 -6.92 1.19
N TYR A 100 -14.12 -6.17 1.99
CA TYR A 100 -12.65 -6.26 2.09
C TYR A 100 -12.19 -6.34 3.55
N PRO A 101 -12.68 -7.32 4.35
CA PRO A 101 -12.40 -7.38 5.80
C PRO A 101 -10.93 -7.69 6.13
N SER A 102 -10.25 -8.45 5.28
CA SER A 102 -8.83 -8.80 5.40
C SER A 102 -7.94 -7.59 5.15
N ASP A 103 -8.25 -6.82 4.12
CA ASP A 103 -7.44 -5.70 3.66
C ASP A 103 -7.68 -4.45 4.51
N PHE A 104 -8.92 -4.26 4.98
CA PHE A 104 -9.31 -3.14 5.83
C PHE A 104 -9.86 -3.62 7.18
N PRO A 105 -9.00 -4.13 8.08
CA PRO A 105 -9.44 -4.47 9.42
C PRO A 105 -9.96 -3.22 10.14
N LYS A 106 -10.86 -3.39 11.12
CA LYS A 106 -11.49 -2.26 11.85
C LYS A 106 -10.48 -1.24 12.38
N LYS A 107 -9.32 -1.72 12.83
CA LYS A 107 -8.24 -0.86 13.34
C LYS A 107 -7.72 0.10 12.26
N SER A 108 -7.57 -0.37 11.02
CA SER A 108 -7.16 0.47 9.88
C SER A 108 -8.23 1.52 9.58
N LEU A 109 -9.51 1.14 9.51
CA LEU A 109 -10.59 2.09 9.21
C LEU A 109 -10.84 3.13 10.30
N ASN A 110 -10.46 2.89 11.55
CA ASN A 110 -10.55 3.88 12.62
C ASN A 110 -9.75 5.17 12.32
N ILE A 111 -8.71 5.11 11.49
CA ILE A 111 -7.96 6.32 11.10
C ILE A 111 -8.80 7.22 10.20
N VAL A 112 -9.68 6.64 9.38
CA VAL A 112 -10.58 7.39 8.50
C VAL A 112 -11.57 8.21 9.32
N ASP A 113 -12.11 7.63 10.40
CA ASP A 113 -13.02 8.32 11.31
C ASP A 113 -12.31 9.50 12.02
N LYS A 114 -11.09 9.29 12.51
CA LYS A 114 -10.27 10.37 13.10
C LYS A 114 -9.98 11.49 12.10
N MET A 115 -9.66 11.14 10.86
CA MET A 115 -9.43 12.09 9.79
C MET A 115 -10.71 12.84 9.40
N ALA A 116 -11.87 12.18 9.42
CA ALA A 116 -13.17 12.82 9.21
C ALA A 116 -13.47 13.87 10.28
N GLU A 117 -13.20 13.56 11.55
CA GLU A 117 -13.33 14.52 12.64
C GLU A 117 -12.37 15.71 12.49
N MET A 118 -11.10 15.45 12.13
CA MET A 118 -10.11 16.51 11.88
C MET A 118 -10.53 17.41 10.72
N ARG A 119 -10.99 16.81 9.61
CA ARG A 119 -11.51 17.51 8.44
C ARG A 119 -12.71 18.39 8.81
N ASN A 120 -13.65 17.86 9.59
CA ASN A 120 -14.82 18.58 10.07
C ASN A 120 -14.42 19.77 10.97
N LYS A 121 -13.45 19.54 11.87
CA LYS A 121 -12.88 20.58 12.73
C LYS A 121 -12.28 21.74 11.91
N ILE A 122 -11.50 21.43 10.87
CA ILE A 122 -10.90 22.43 9.97
C ILE A 122 -11.94 23.24 9.20
N GLN A 123 -13.02 22.59 8.75
CA GLN A 123 -14.03 23.24 7.90
C GLN A 123 -15.02 24.12 8.69
N HIS A 124 -15.27 23.79 9.95
CA HIS A 124 -16.33 24.43 10.73
C HIS A 124 -15.85 25.21 11.95
N PHE A 125 -14.57 25.07 12.35
CA PHE A 125 -14.04 25.66 13.57
C PHE A 125 -12.62 26.20 13.39
N GLY A 126 -12.20 27.08 14.31
CA GLY A 126 -10.79 27.42 14.49
C GLY A 126 -10.14 26.42 15.45
N ILE A 127 -9.11 25.71 14.99
CA ILE A 127 -8.43 24.69 15.80
C ILE A 127 -6.94 24.94 15.91
N VAL A 128 -6.36 24.42 16.99
CA VAL A 128 -4.92 24.25 17.16
C VAL A 128 -4.64 22.75 17.13
N ALA A 129 -3.70 22.32 16.29
CA ALA A 129 -3.31 20.93 16.15
C ALA A 129 -1.80 20.78 16.34
N ASN A 130 -1.41 19.70 17.01
CA ASN A 130 0.00 19.32 17.13
C ASN A 130 0.48 18.73 15.79
N ILE A 131 1.63 19.18 15.32
CA ILE A 131 2.18 18.79 14.01
C ILE A 131 2.60 17.32 13.98
N THR A 132 3.14 16.80 15.08
CA THR A 132 3.48 15.38 15.20
C THR A 132 2.24 14.51 15.14
N ASP A 133 1.15 14.92 15.81
CA ASP A 133 -0.12 14.18 15.76
C ASP A 133 -0.71 14.17 14.35
N VAL A 134 -0.72 15.32 13.66
CA VAL A 134 -1.19 15.44 12.27
C VAL A 134 -0.34 14.59 11.33
N THR A 135 0.98 14.64 11.49
CA THR A 135 1.93 13.87 10.67
C THR A 135 1.71 12.37 10.83
N ASN A 136 1.56 11.91 12.07
CA ASN A 136 1.25 10.51 12.36
C ASN A 136 -0.11 10.09 11.79
N MET A 137 -1.11 10.97 11.89
CA MET A 137 -2.46 10.69 11.39
C MET A 137 -2.48 10.56 9.85
N LEU A 138 -1.83 11.48 9.15
CA LEU A 138 -1.70 11.45 7.67
C LEU A 138 -0.89 10.25 7.20
N GLY A 139 0.22 9.97 7.87
CA GLY A 139 1.05 8.80 7.55
C GLY A 139 0.30 7.49 7.77
N GLN A 140 -0.44 7.37 8.89
CA GLN A 140 -1.27 6.20 9.16
C GLN A 140 -2.41 6.06 8.16
N LEU A 141 -3.10 7.16 7.81
CA LEU A 141 -4.12 7.16 6.76
C LEU A 141 -3.55 6.63 5.43
N TYR A 142 -2.34 7.07 5.08
CA TYR A 142 -1.70 6.62 3.86
C TYR A 142 -1.38 5.13 3.91
N LEU A 143 -0.66 4.68 4.93
CA LEU A 143 -0.13 3.32 5.02
C LEU A 143 -1.22 2.26 5.28
N ASP A 144 -2.22 2.58 6.09
CA ASP A 144 -3.23 1.60 6.52
C ASP A 144 -4.44 1.56 5.57
N VAL A 145 -4.64 2.59 4.74
CA VAL A 145 -5.86 2.74 3.93
C VAL A 145 -5.55 3.09 2.47
N ILE A 146 -4.83 4.19 2.21
CA ILE A 146 -4.63 4.67 0.84
C ILE A 146 -3.77 3.69 0.03
N SER A 147 -2.61 3.28 0.54
CA SER A 147 -1.70 2.36 -0.17
C SER A 147 -2.37 1.02 -0.44
N VAL A 148 -3.09 0.47 0.55
CA VAL A 148 -3.88 -0.77 0.44
C VAL A 148 -4.96 -0.62 -0.63
N GLY A 149 -5.71 0.47 -0.60
CA GLY A 149 -6.78 0.72 -1.58
C GLY A 149 -6.26 0.91 -3.00
N LEU A 150 -5.11 1.58 -3.17
CA LEU A 150 -4.45 1.74 -4.46
C LEU A 150 -3.95 0.40 -5.01
N ASN A 151 -3.39 -0.47 -4.16
CA ASN A 151 -2.95 -1.82 -4.54
C ASN A 151 -4.13 -2.67 -4.99
N LEU A 152 -5.21 -2.74 -4.19
CA LEU A 152 -6.43 -3.46 -4.55
C LEU A 152 -7.02 -2.97 -5.88
N LEU A 153 -7.12 -1.65 -6.05
CA LEU A 153 -7.67 -1.07 -7.28
C LEU A 153 -6.77 -1.36 -8.48
N GLY A 154 -5.44 -1.30 -8.31
CA GLY A 154 -4.47 -1.72 -9.32
C GLY A 154 -4.62 -3.19 -9.73
N ASN A 155 -4.90 -4.10 -8.78
CA ASN A 155 -5.13 -5.52 -9.07
C ASN A 155 -6.47 -5.79 -9.77
N ILE A 156 -7.53 -5.07 -9.38
CA ILE A 156 -8.86 -5.21 -10.00
C ILE A 156 -8.85 -4.71 -11.44
N ILE A 157 -8.15 -3.61 -11.69
CA ILE A 157 -8.07 -2.97 -13.01
C ILE A 157 -6.91 -3.56 -13.85
N GLY A 158 -5.98 -4.28 -13.21
CA GLY A 158 -4.90 -5.06 -13.83
C GLY A 158 -5.40 -6.07 -14.87
N PRO A 159 -4.48 -6.69 -15.64
CA PRO A 159 -4.67 -7.10 -17.03
C PRO A 159 -5.93 -7.96 -17.26
N GLY A 160 -7.02 -7.29 -17.67
CA GLY A 160 -8.29 -7.92 -18.03
C GLY A 160 -9.24 -6.96 -18.75
N LYS A 161 -9.41 -7.18 -20.07
CA LYS A 161 -10.53 -6.78 -20.96
C LYS A 161 -10.60 -5.39 -21.61
N ASN A 162 -9.71 -4.42 -21.36
CA ASN A 162 -9.80 -3.13 -22.09
C ASN A 162 -8.45 -2.43 -22.29
N GLU A 163 -7.81 -2.65 -23.46
CA GLU A 163 -6.43 -2.22 -23.78
C GLU A 163 -6.21 -0.69 -23.67
N VAL A 164 -7.22 0.14 -23.95
CA VAL A 164 -7.12 1.60 -23.83
C VAL A 164 -7.14 2.07 -22.38
N LEU A 165 -7.99 1.44 -21.55
CA LEU A 165 -8.00 1.67 -20.10
C LEU A 165 -6.64 1.25 -19.51
N GLN A 166 -6.02 0.18 -20.02
CA GLN A 166 -4.76 -0.35 -19.49
C GLN A 166 -3.57 0.62 -19.60
N GLU A 167 -3.45 1.43 -20.65
CA GLU A 167 -2.34 2.40 -20.72
C GLU A 167 -2.54 3.62 -19.80
N GLU A 168 -3.77 4.12 -19.68
CA GLU A 168 -4.10 5.23 -18.79
C GLU A 168 -4.03 4.79 -17.32
N ILE A 169 -4.53 3.60 -17.00
CA ILE A 169 -4.40 2.98 -15.67
C ILE A 169 -2.96 2.61 -15.38
N LYS A 170 -2.16 2.09 -16.32
CA LYS A 170 -0.73 1.87 -16.06
C LYS A 170 0.03 3.17 -15.79
N LYS A 171 -0.42 4.31 -16.33
CA LYS A 171 0.17 5.63 -16.02
C LYS A 171 -0.30 6.16 -14.66
N VAL A 172 -1.58 6.00 -14.34
CA VAL A 172 -2.24 6.53 -13.14
C VAL A 172 -2.02 5.64 -11.90
N PHE A 173 -2.03 4.33 -12.08
CA PHE A 173 -1.73 3.29 -11.10
C PHE A 173 -0.36 2.65 -11.34
N SER A 174 0.57 3.37 -11.98
CA SER A 174 1.91 2.82 -12.14
C SER A 174 2.41 2.45 -10.74
N PHE A 175 2.73 1.17 -10.57
CA PHE A 175 3.27 0.64 -9.32
C PHE A 175 4.47 1.46 -8.84
N PHE A 176 5.17 2.07 -9.79
CA PHE A 176 6.24 3.02 -9.60
C PHE A 176 5.81 4.36 -8.94
N GLU A 177 4.75 5.02 -9.40
CA GLU A 177 4.28 6.28 -8.78
C GLU A 177 3.72 6.02 -7.37
N ASN A 178 3.02 4.90 -7.15
CA ASN A 178 2.59 4.49 -5.82
C ASN A 178 3.80 4.26 -4.89
N ALA A 179 4.84 3.61 -5.39
CA ALA A 179 6.09 3.43 -4.64
C ALA A 179 6.79 4.76 -4.34
N LYS A 180 6.77 5.74 -5.25
CA LYS A 180 7.30 7.08 -4.96
C LYS A 180 6.51 7.80 -3.88
N SER A 181 5.19 7.76 -3.96
CA SER A 181 4.30 8.35 -2.94
C SER A 181 4.54 7.72 -1.57
N GLN A 182 4.75 6.40 -1.53
CA GLN A 182 5.08 5.71 -0.30
C GLN A 182 6.46 6.09 0.25
N GLU A 183 7.46 6.22 -0.61
CA GLU A 183 8.80 6.71 -0.22
C GLU A 183 8.72 8.10 0.41
N LYS A 184 7.96 9.04 -0.18
CA LYS A 184 7.73 10.38 0.39
C LYS A 184 7.14 10.29 1.79
N VAL A 185 6.09 9.48 1.97
CA VAL A 185 5.42 9.33 3.27
C VAL A 185 6.35 8.72 4.32
N LEU A 186 7.11 7.67 3.97
CA LEU A 186 8.05 7.04 4.90
C LEU A 186 9.18 7.99 5.31
N ASN A 187 9.69 8.80 4.38
CA ASN A 187 10.67 9.86 4.66
C ASN A 187 10.11 10.91 5.62
N ILE A 188 8.87 11.37 5.42
CA ILE A 188 8.21 12.32 6.32
C ILE A 188 8.04 11.74 7.72
N LEU A 189 7.74 10.45 7.82
CA LEU A 189 7.61 9.73 9.09
C LEU A 189 8.96 9.41 9.77
N GLY A 190 10.09 9.76 9.13
CA GLY A 190 11.43 9.48 9.65
C GLY A 190 11.72 7.99 9.81
N LYS A 191 11.14 7.15 8.95
CA LYS A 191 11.41 5.71 8.95
C LYS A 191 12.77 5.43 8.32
N ASP A 192 13.50 4.47 8.88
CA ASP A 192 14.70 3.94 8.24
C ASP A 192 14.30 2.81 7.30
N PHE A 193 14.56 3.00 6.01
CA PHE A 193 14.16 2.05 4.98
C PHE A 193 15.04 2.14 3.74
N THR A 194 15.02 1.08 2.95
CA THR A 194 15.54 1.06 1.59
C THR A 194 14.47 0.57 0.63
N ARG A 195 14.52 1.06 -0.62
CA ARG A 195 13.64 0.61 -1.70
C ARG A 195 14.43 -0.19 -2.72
N GLY A 196 13.87 -1.27 -3.23
CA GLY A 196 14.46 -2.13 -4.26
C GLY A 196 13.42 -2.84 -5.12
N THR A 197 13.88 -3.85 -5.85
CA THR A 197 13.05 -4.65 -6.76
C THR A 197 12.40 -5.82 -6.03
N CYS A 198 11.08 -5.95 -6.13
CA CYS A 198 10.34 -7.06 -5.53
C CYS A 198 10.60 -8.36 -6.30
N SER A 199 10.91 -9.44 -5.61
CA SER A 199 11.15 -10.73 -6.26
C SER A 199 9.91 -11.36 -6.87
N ASN A 200 8.72 -11.01 -6.37
CA ASN A 200 7.44 -11.55 -6.79
C ASN A 200 6.90 -10.85 -8.06
N CYS A 201 6.81 -9.51 -8.05
CA CYS A 201 6.24 -8.75 -9.17
C CYS A 201 7.26 -8.06 -10.07
N LYS A 202 8.57 -8.08 -9.72
CA LYS A 202 9.67 -7.45 -10.46
C LYS A 202 9.62 -5.93 -10.57
N GLU A 203 8.69 -5.29 -9.85
CA GLU A 203 8.60 -3.84 -9.75
C GLU A 203 9.59 -3.29 -8.71
N TYR A 204 10.11 -2.08 -8.94
CA TYR A 204 11.00 -1.36 -8.01
C TYR A 204 10.18 -0.74 -6.85
N SER A 205 9.52 -1.61 -6.09
CA SER A 205 8.49 -1.27 -5.12
C SER A 205 8.55 -2.11 -3.84
N LEU A 206 9.66 -2.81 -3.62
CA LEU A 206 9.99 -3.50 -2.37
C LEU A 206 10.54 -2.49 -1.36
N PHE A 207 9.94 -2.41 -0.18
CA PHE A 207 10.38 -1.60 0.94
C PHE A 207 10.90 -2.52 2.03
N VAL A 208 12.13 -2.27 2.47
CA VAL A 208 12.78 -2.98 3.57
C VAL A 208 12.94 -1.98 4.70
N LEU A 209 12.33 -2.26 5.85
CA LEU A 209 12.34 -1.37 7.02
C LEU A 209 13.27 -1.91 8.08
N TYR A 210 14.09 -1.01 8.60
CA TYR A 210 15.08 -1.30 9.62
C TYR A 210 14.59 -0.81 10.97
N GLY A 211 14.81 -1.61 12.00
CA GLY A 211 14.64 -1.15 13.37
C GLY A 211 15.98 -0.85 14.04
N LYS A 212 16.04 -1.01 15.35
CA LYS A 212 17.20 -0.54 16.14
C LYS A 212 18.45 -1.41 16.00
N SER A 213 18.28 -2.67 15.57
CA SER A 213 19.38 -3.63 15.40
C SER A 213 20.24 -3.35 14.16
N GLY A 214 19.78 -2.49 13.24
CA GLY A 214 20.39 -2.29 11.93
C GLY A 214 20.11 -3.44 10.93
N TYR A 215 19.35 -4.46 11.35
CA TYR A 215 18.84 -5.51 10.47
C TYR A 215 17.41 -5.21 10.00
N PRO A 216 16.98 -5.73 8.84
CA PRO A 216 15.59 -5.65 8.42
C PRO A 216 14.67 -6.31 9.44
N GLU A 217 13.65 -5.58 9.91
CA GLU A 217 12.61 -6.13 10.79
C GLU A 217 11.33 -6.46 10.00
N ASN A 218 11.08 -5.73 8.92
CA ASN A 218 9.91 -5.92 8.05
C ASN A 218 10.30 -5.66 6.59
N ALA A 219 9.67 -6.37 5.67
CA ALA A 219 9.79 -6.08 4.25
C ALA A 219 8.43 -6.28 3.56
N TYR A 220 8.05 -5.38 2.65
CA TYR A 220 6.81 -5.53 1.90
C TYR A 220 6.88 -4.87 0.53
N CYS A 221 6.08 -5.38 -0.40
CA CYS A 221 5.93 -4.77 -1.71
C CYS A 221 4.69 -3.87 -1.73
N SER A 222 4.83 -2.63 -2.19
CA SER A 222 3.70 -1.71 -2.37
C SER A 222 2.83 -2.01 -3.61
N SER A 223 3.18 -3.07 -4.36
CA SER A 223 2.59 -3.38 -5.67
C SER A 223 2.04 -4.80 -5.78
N CYS A 224 2.33 -5.67 -4.82
CA CYS A 224 1.81 -7.03 -4.78
C CYS A 224 1.70 -7.49 -3.31
N GLU A 225 1.23 -8.71 -3.10
CA GLU A 225 0.97 -9.26 -1.77
C GLU A 225 2.22 -9.71 -1.00
N PHE A 226 3.43 -9.45 -1.50
CA PHE A 226 4.66 -9.84 -0.81
C PHE A 226 4.81 -9.06 0.50
N GLU A 227 4.88 -9.78 1.63
CA GLU A 227 5.04 -9.21 2.95
C GLU A 227 5.78 -10.17 3.89
N LEU A 228 6.70 -9.62 4.68
CA LEU A 228 7.45 -10.26 5.75
C LEU A 228 7.40 -9.35 6.99
N LYS A 229 6.97 -9.90 8.12
CA LYS A 229 6.79 -9.17 9.39
C LYS A 229 7.57 -9.82 10.51
N ASN A 230 8.12 -9.00 11.41
CA ASN A 230 8.84 -9.44 12.60
C ASN A 230 9.95 -10.46 12.26
N ILE A 231 10.78 -10.13 11.27
CA ILE A 231 11.87 -10.99 10.81
C ILE A 231 12.90 -11.11 11.94
N ASP A 232 13.23 -12.34 12.34
CA ASP A 232 14.27 -12.57 13.34
C ASP A 232 15.65 -12.46 12.70
N ILE A 233 16.63 -11.96 13.45
CA ILE A 233 18.03 -11.91 12.99
C ILE A 233 18.58 -13.33 12.74
N GLU A 234 18.07 -14.33 13.48
CA GLU A 234 18.44 -15.74 13.35
C GLU A 234 17.91 -16.39 12.06
N ASP A 235 16.92 -15.78 11.40
CA ASP A 235 16.37 -16.30 10.15
C ASP A 235 17.28 -16.01 8.94
N PHE A 236 18.23 -15.07 9.08
CA PHE A 236 19.12 -14.71 7.99
C PHE A 236 20.19 -15.77 7.73
N ARG A 237 20.51 -15.94 6.45
CA ARG A 237 21.64 -16.73 5.95
C ARG A 237 22.55 -15.87 5.07
N ILE A 238 23.76 -16.37 4.84
CA ILE A 238 24.72 -15.75 3.93
C ILE A 238 24.17 -15.83 2.51
N CYS A 239 24.01 -14.68 1.86
CA CYS A 239 23.61 -14.59 0.48
C CYS A 239 24.79 -14.96 -0.43
N PRO A 240 24.67 -15.97 -1.31
CA PRO A 240 25.77 -16.39 -2.20
C PRO A 240 26.22 -15.27 -3.15
N GLU A 241 25.29 -14.40 -3.56
CA GLU A 241 25.55 -13.32 -4.52
C GLU A 241 26.39 -12.16 -3.94
N CYS A 242 26.27 -11.87 -2.65
CA CYS A 242 26.90 -10.69 -2.06
C CYS A 242 27.69 -10.94 -0.78
N GLY A 243 27.67 -12.18 -0.27
CA GLY A 243 28.38 -12.59 0.95
C GLY A 243 27.83 -12.01 2.25
N ALA A 244 26.76 -11.20 2.21
CA ALA A 244 26.15 -10.62 3.40
C ALA A 244 25.15 -11.58 4.06
N ASN A 245 25.06 -11.55 5.40
CA ASN A 245 24.04 -12.28 6.15
C ASN A 245 22.67 -11.61 6.00
N SER A 246 22.04 -11.79 4.84
CA SER A 246 20.88 -11.02 4.42
C SER A 246 19.88 -11.81 3.57
N LEU A 247 20.08 -13.11 3.42
CA LEU A 247 19.19 -14.01 2.68
C LEU A 247 18.11 -14.56 3.62
N LEU A 248 16.84 -14.49 3.21
CA LEU A 248 15.71 -15.08 3.93
C LEU A 248 14.98 -16.10 3.07
N PHE A 249 14.56 -17.21 3.69
CA PHE A 249 13.74 -18.21 3.05
C PHE A 249 12.26 -17.80 2.99
N ILE A 250 11.67 -17.86 1.80
CA ILE A 250 10.25 -17.60 1.55
C ILE A 250 9.53 -18.94 1.40
N LYS A 251 8.86 -19.37 2.48
CA LYS A 251 8.22 -20.70 2.58
C LYS A 251 7.27 -20.99 1.42
N ASP A 252 6.38 -20.05 1.09
CA ASP A 252 5.32 -20.27 0.09
C ASP A 252 5.85 -20.40 -1.35
N LYS A 253 7.10 -19.99 -1.60
CA LYS A 253 7.70 -19.96 -2.92
C LYS A 253 8.95 -20.84 -3.05
N TYR A 254 9.38 -21.48 -1.96
CA TYR A 254 10.57 -22.31 -1.89
C TYR A 254 11.81 -21.64 -2.52
N HIS A 255 12.06 -20.38 -2.14
CA HIS A 255 13.24 -19.65 -2.58
C HIS A 255 13.75 -18.68 -1.52
N GLY A 256 14.97 -18.19 -1.70
CA GLY A 256 15.62 -17.18 -0.89
C GLY A 256 15.48 -15.78 -1.50
N VAL A 257 15.29 -14.76 -0.66
CA VAL A 257 15.29 -13.35 -1.07
C VAL A 257 16.33 -12.60 -0.25
N CYS A 258 17.25 -11.92 -0.93
CA CYS A 258 18.23 -11.06 -0.28
C CYS A 258 17.63 -9.68 0.01
N LEU A 259 17.61 -9.27 1.27
CA LEU A 259 17.10 -7.96 1.70
C LEU A 259 18.18 -6.88 1.82
N TRP A 260 19.43 -7.17 1.47
CA TRP A 260 20.49 -6.17 1.54
C TRP A 260 20.44 -5.23 0.35
N TYR A 261 20.26 -3.94 0.62
CA TYR A 261 20.08 -2.91 -0.41
C TYR A 261 21.26 -2.77 -1.39
N ARG A 262 22.44 -3.28 -1.05
CA ARG A 262 23.61 -3.25 -1.95
C ARG A 262 23.71 -4.47 -2.86
N CYS A 263 22.96 -5.53 -2.60
CA CYS A 263 22.98 -6.74 -3.40
C CYS A 263 22.38 -6.47 -4.79
N CYS A 264 23.00 -7.03 -5.84
CA CYS A 264 22.51 -6.95 -7.22
C CYS A 264 21.11 -7.54 -7.36
N THR A 265 20.79 -8.64 -6.65
CA THR A 265 19.45 -9.25 -6.68
C THR A 265 18.40 -8.29 -6.13
N HIS A 266 18.75 -7.46 -5.16
CA HIS A 266 17.85 -6.44 -4.61
C HIS A 266 17.70 -5.23 -5.54
N LYS A 267 18.78 -4.78 -6.19
CA LYS A 267 18.77 -3.59 -7.05
C LYS A 267 18.20 -3.85 -8.45
N ASP A 268 18.65 -4.90 -9.12
CA ASP A 268 18.62 -4.97 -10.59
C ASP A 268 17.74 -6.11 -11.15
N GLY A 269 17.03 -6.88 -10.31
CA GLY A 269 16.16 -7.94 -10.86
C GLY A 269 15.25 -8.71 -9.92
N GLY A 270 15.32 -8.49 -8.59
CA GLY A 270 14.54 -9.24 -7.61
C GLY A 270 14.72 -10.75 -7.80
N ILE A 271 15.89 -11.20 -8.22
CA ILE A 271 16.10 -12.60 -8.63
C ILE A 271 16.07 -13.45 -7.35
N PRO A 272 15.11 -14.40 -7.23
CA PRO A 272 15.12 -15.33 -6.12
C PRO A 272 16.32 -16.26 -6.22
N ILE A 273 16.89 -16.59 -5.07
CA ILE A 273 18.00 -17.54 -4.95
C ILE A 273 17.40 -18.91 -4.64
N ASP A 274 17.89 -19.98 -5.26
CA ASP A 274 17.40 -21.32 -4.96
C ASP A 274 17.72 -21.68 -3.50
N MET A 275 16.68 -21.88 -2.71
CA MET A 275 16.80 -22.13 -1.27
C MET A 275 15.66 -23.04 -0.83
N TYR A 276 15.96 -24.13 -0.15
CA TYR A 276 14.97 -25.08 0.36
C TYR A 276 15.45 -25.72 1.68
N PRO A 277 14.55 -26.18 2.56
CA PRO A 277 14.95 -26.83 3.80
C PRO A 277 15.81 -28.07 3.53
N CYS A 278 16.86 -28.27 4.32
CA CYS A 278 17.63 -29.51 4.31
C CYS A 278 16.89 -30.58 5.11
N GLU A 279 16.86 -31.81 4.61
CA GLU A 279 16.27 -32.94 5.35
C GLU A 279 17.24 -33.52 6.40
N SER A 280 18.55 -33.28 6.22
CA SER A 280 19.61 -33.85 7.06
C SER A 280 20.06 -32.94 8.19
N CYS A 281 19.72 -31.65 8.14
CA CYS A 281 20.00 -30.70 9.22
C CYS A 281 18.88 -29.66 9.30
N ASP A 282 18.75 -28.99 10.45
CA ASP A 282 17.74 -27.93 10.67
C ASP A 282 18.10 -26.60 9.96
N ASP A 283 18.79 -26.67 8.82
CA ASP A 283 19.24 -25.52 8.01
C ASP A 283 18.73 -25.65 6.55
N TYR A 284 19.26 -24.83 5.65
CA TYR A 284 18.83 -24.76 4.25
C TYR A 284 19.91 -25.27 3.28
N ILE A 285 19.43 -25.77 2.14
CA ILE A 285 20.23 -25.99 0.94
C ILE A 285 20.11 -24.71 0.10
N ILE A 286 21.22 -24.02 -0.13
CA ILE A 286 21.30 -22.77 -0.89
C ILE A 286 22.10 -23.06 -2.15
N GLU A 287 21.48 -22.85 -3.32
CA GLU A 287 22.08 -23.15 -4.64
C GLU A 287 22.67 -24.58 -4.73
N GLY A 288 21.99 -25.55 -4.11
CA GLY A 288 22.40 -26.96 -4.11
C GLY A 288 23.44 -27.33 -3.05
N VAL A 289 23.88 -26.39 -2.21
CA VAL A 289 24.91 -26.60 -1.19
C VAL A 289 24.30 -26.45 0.21
N CYS A 290 24.63 -27.38 1.11
CA CYS A 290 24.24 -27.33 2.52
C CYS A 290 25.46 -27.31 3.42
N SER A 291 25.36 -26.65 4.57
CA SER A 291 26.41 -26.62 5.60
C SER A 291 26.79 -28.03 6.07
N CYS A 292 25.84 -28.97 6.15
CA CYS A 292 26.10 -30.36 6.54
C CYS A 292 26.79 -31.22 5.47
N ARG A 293 26.87 -30.75 4.20
CA ARG A 293 27.65 -31.45 3.16
C ARG A 293 29.13 -31.09 3.22
N TYR A 294 29.48 -29.92 3.75
CA TYR A 294 30.89 -29.54 3.94
C TYR A 294 31.61 -30.36 5.01
N THR A 295 30.88 -31.08 5.86
CA THR A 295 31.45 -31.93 6.92
C THR A 295 31.76 -33.35 6.49
N GLU A 296 31.26 -33.83 5.34
CA GLU A 296 31.51 -35.21 4.88
C GLU A 296 32.76 -35.32 3.99
N ASP A 297 33.20 -34.23 3.34
CA ASP A 297 34.32 -34.24 2.37
C ASP A 297 35.67 -33.76 2.95
N GLN A 298 35.82 -33.65 4.28
CA GLN A 298 37.09 -33.23 4.93
C GLN A 298 37.82 -34.34 5.70
N ASP A 299 37.35 -35.59 5.64
CA ASP A 299 37.93 -36.73 6.35
C ASP A 299 38.52 -37.82 5.43
N ASP A 300 38.90 -37.50 4.19
CA ASP A 300 39.66 -38.40 3.28
C ASP A 300 41.09 -37.89 2.96
#